data_AF-A0A521UNU6-F1
#
_entry.id   AF-A0A521UNU6-F1
#
_cell.length_a   1.000
_cell.length_b   1.000
_cell.length_c   1.000
_cell.angle_alpha   90.00
_cell.angle_beta   90.00
_cell.angle_gamma   90.00
#
_symmetry.space_group_name_H-M   'P 1'
#
loop_
_entity.id
_entity.type
_entity.pdbx_description
1 polymer ?
#
loop_
_entity_poly.entity_id
_entity_poly.type
_entity_poly.pdbx_seq_one_letter_code
_entity_poly.pdbx_strand_id
1 'polypeptide(L)'
;MHSTVGDMQRDDPQFIDALRDGRPLGDAKLEALRGLTTALVRGRGHAPSEVEAFVAAGYRVEQVLEVLVGVTMKTLSNYTNHLAATPLDKVFQARAWTP
;
A
#
# COMPACT_ATOMS: atom_id res chain seq x y z
N MET A 1 0.33 -3.33 -12.17
CA MET A 1 0.96 -2.00 -12.33
C MET A 1 1.87 -1.66 -11.14
N HIS A 2 1.37 -1.32 -9.95
CA HIS A 2 2.26 -0.85 -8.85
C HIS A 2 3.34 -1.85 -8.41
N SER A 3 3.12 -3.17 -8.46
CA SER A 3 4.18 -4.14 -8.17
C SER A 3 5.34 -4.04 -9.17
N THR A 4 5.05 -3.93 -10.46
CA THR A 4 6.06 -3.70 -11.51
C THR A 4 6.83 -2.40 -11.26
N VAL A 5 6.15 -1.32 -10.88
CA VAL A 5 6.82 -0.06 -10.52
C VAL A 5 7.68 -0.21 -9.27
N GLY A 6 7.21 -0.96 -8.26
CA GLY A 6 7.97 -1.27 -7.06
C GLY A 6 9.27 -2.01 -7.36
N ASP A 7 9.23 -3.02 -8.23
CA ASP A 7 10.41 -3.76 -8.68
C ASP A 7 11.41 -2.86 -9.43
N MET A 8 10.94 -1.83 -10.13
CA MET A 8 11.80 -0.86 -10.81
C MET A 8 12.43 0.17 -9.87
N GLN A 9 11.74 0.52 -8.77
CA GLN A 9 12.21 1.52 -7.81
C GLN A 9 13.09 0.92 -6.72
N ARG A 10 12.92 -0.36 -6.41
CA ARG A 10 13.64 -1.06 -5.36
C ARG A 10 14.25 -2.32 -5.94
N ASP A 11 15.57 -2.45 -5.82
CA ASP A 11 16.31 -3.66 -6.21
C ASP A 11 16.15 -4.78 -5.16
N ASP A 12 14.89 -5.10 -4.85
CA ASP A 12 14.49 -6.09 -3.84
C ASP A 12 13.09 -6.65 -4.16
N PRO A 13 12.99 -7.57 -5.14
CA PRO A 13 11.72 -8.16 -5.54
C PRO A 13 11.04 -8.96 -4.42
N GLN A 14 11.83 -9.52 -3.49
CA GLN A 14 11.31 -10.31 -2.37
C GLN A 14 10.53 -9.45 -1.37
N PHE A 15 10.95 -8.20 -1.18
CA PHE A 15 10.20 -7.23 -0.39
C PHE A 15 8.85 -6.89 -1.04
N ILE A 16 8.80 -6.71 -2.37
CA ILE A 16 7.55 -6.48 -3.09
C ILE A 16 6.63 -7.69 -2.98
N ASP A 17 7.17 -8.91 -3.05
CA ASP A 17 6.41 -10.14 -2.82
C ASP A 17 5.88 -10.20 -1.38
N ALA A 18 6.70 -9.86 -0.38
CA ALA A 18 6.26 -9.83 1.02
C ALA A 18 5.10 -8.84 1.24
N LEU A 19 5.17 -7.64 0.62
CA LEU A 19 4.07 -6.66 0.65
C LEU A 19 2.79 -7.21 0.02
N ARG A 20 2.90 -7.88 -1.13
CA ARG A 20 1.74 -8.47 -1.83
C ARG A 20 1.12 -9.60 -1.01
N ASP A 21 1.94 -10.47 -0.44
CA ASP A 21 1.49 -11.64 0.33
C ASP A 21 1.05 -11.28 1.76
N GLY A 22 1.24 -10.03 2.19
CA GLY A 22 0.99 -9.62 3.57
C GLY A 22 1.96 -10.23 4.59
N ARG A 23 3.15 -10.66 4.14
CA ARG A 23 4.22 -11.19 4.98
C ARG A 23 5.00 -10.07 5.68
N PRO A 24 5.69 -10.36 6.80
CA PRO A 24 6.52 -9.38 7.47
C PRO A 24 7.62 -8.81 6.57
N LEU A 25 7.87 -7.50 6.69
CA LEU A 25 8.80 -6.74 5.85
C LEU A 25 10.23 -6.65 6.39
N GLY A 26 10.46 -7.07 7.65
CA GLY A 26 11.77 -6.99 8.30
C GLY A 26 12.23 -5.57 8.65
N ASP A 27 11.40 -4.55 8.40
CA ASP A 27 11.64 -3.15 8.73
C ASP A 27 10.46 -2.62 9.56
N ALA A 28 10.71 -2.30 10.83
CA ALA A 28 9.69 -1.87 11.77
C ALA A 28 9.00 -0.56 11.34
N LYS A 29 9.73 0.33 10.66
CA LYS A 29 9.18 1.60 10.17
C LYS A 29 8.24 1.35 8.98
N LEU A 30 8.64 0.51 8.03
CA LEU A 30 7.78 0.12 6.91
C LEU A 30 6.57 -0.72 7.36
N GLU A 31 6.71 -1.52 8.42
CA GLU A 31 5.58 -2.22 9.04
C GLU A 31 4.56 -1.26 9.64
N ALA A 32 5.00 -0.20 10.32
CA ALA A 32 4.09 0.81 10.85
C ALA A 32 3.34 1.54 9.72
N LEU A 33 4.01 1.84 8.61
CA LEU A 33 3.37 2.40 7.40
C LEU A 33 2.33 1.44 6.79
N ARG A 34 2.68 0.16 6.64
CA ARG A 34 1.76 -0.87 6.14
C ARG A 34 0.55 -1.03 7.06
N GLY A 35 0.79 -1.04 8.37
CA GLY A 35 -0.22 -1.13 9.42
C GLY A 35 -1.23 0.01 9.33
N LEU A 36 -0.75 1.26 9.38
CA LEU A 36 -1.60 2.45 9.23
C LEU A 36 -2.39 2.43 7.92
N THR A 37 -1.73 2.15 6.80
CA THR A 37 -2.38 2.10 5.48
C THR A 37 -3.52 1.06 5.46
N THR A 38 -3.27 -0.13 6.01
CA THR A 38 -4.26 -1.21 6.07
C THR A 38 -5.44 -0.84 6.96
N ALA A 39 -5.16 -0.26 8.13
CA ALA A 39 -6.19 0.17 9.07
C ALA A 39 -7.04 1.30 8.50
N LEU A 40 -6.46 2.28 7.81
CA LEU A 40 -7.21 3.34 7.14
C LEU A 40 -8.16 2.79 6.06
N VAL A 41 -7.71 1.83 5.25
CA VAL A 41 -8.56 1.20 4.23
C VAL A 41 -9.71 0.42 4.88
N ARG A 42 -9.41 -0.45 5.85
CA ARG A 42 -10.41 -1.33 6.49
C ARG A 42 -11.37 -0.58 7.41
N GLY A 43 -10.83 0.33 8.21
CA GLY A 43 -11.55 1.18 9.15
C GLY A 43 -12.15 2.44 8.51
N ARG A 44 -12.06 2.59 7.18
CA ARG A 44 -12.61 3.73 6.43
C ARG A 44 -12.19 5.08 7.02
N GLY A 45 -10.90 5.21 7.32
CA GLY A 45 -10.30 6.40 7.91
C GLY A 45 -10.24 6.42 9.45
N HIS A 46 -10.84 5.45 10.14
CA HIS A 46 -10.76 5.35 11.60
C HIS A 46 -9.65 4.39 12.05
N ALA A 47 -8.49 4.92 12.44
CA ALA A 47 -7.30 4.14 12.83
C ALA A 47 -6.45 4.85 13.92
N PRO A 48 -7.02 5.22 15.08
CA PRO A 48 -6.31 6.01 16.09
C PRO A 48 -5.08 5.29 16.67
N SER A 49 -5.17 3.98 16.95
CA SER A 49 -4.05 3.18 17.45
C SER A 49 -2.90 3.10 16.45
N GLU A 50 -3.19 2.97 15.17
CA GLU A 50 -2.15 2.87 14.14
C GLU A 50 -1.52 4.23 13.84
N VAL A 51 -2.22 5.34 14.05
CA VAL A 51 -1.61 6.68 14.01
C VAL A 51 -0.56 6.83 15.11
N GLU A 52 -0.86 6.40 16.33
CA GLU A 52 0.10 6.40 17.44
C GLU A 52 1.31 5.52 17.13
N ALA A 53 1.09 4.29 16.65
CA ALA A 53 2.15 3.36 16.27
C ALA A 53 3.03 3.91 15.12
N PHE A 54 2.42 4.58 14.15
CA PHE A 54 3.11 5.21 13.03
C PHE A 54 4.03 6.35 13.49
N VAL A 55 3.54 7.22 14.39
CA VAL A 55 4.36 8.30 14.95
C VAL A 55 5.48 7.73 15.84
N ALA A 56 5.18 6.70 16.65
CA ALA A 56 6.17 6.02 17.47
C ALA A 56 7.29 5.36 16.65
N ALA A 57 7.01 4.94 15.41
CA ALA A 57 8.00 4.42 14.48
C ALA A 57 8.87 5.52 13.81
N GLY A 58 8.71 6.78 14.22
CA GLY A 58 9.53 7.91 13.77
C GLY A 58 9.02 8.60 12.50
N TYR A 59 7.73 8.48 12.19
CA TYR A 59 7.05 9.36 11.24
C TYR A 59 6.46 10.57 11.96
N ARG A 60 6.19 11.64 11.22
CA ARG A 60 5.50 12.81 11.76
C ARG A 60 4.00 12.71 11.58
N VAL A 61 3.25 13.40 12.44
CA VAL A 61 1.78 13.41 12.38
C VAL A 61 1.25 13.94 11.05
N GLU A 62 1.94 14.88 10.40
CA GLU A 62 1.51 15.41 9.09
C GLU A 62 1.59 14.35 7.99
N GLN A 63 2.49 13.37 8.12
CA GLN A 63 2.65 12.29 7.15
C GLN A 63 1.46 11.32 7.17
N VAL A 64 0.64 11.33 8.21
CA VAL A 64 -0.65 10.61 8.22
C VAL A 64 -1.55 11.12 7.08
N LEU A 65 -1.55 12.44 6.82
CA LEU A 65 -2.33 13.03 5.74
C LEU A 65 -1.76 12.65 4.36
N GLU A 66 -0.43 12.54 4.23
CA GLU A 66 0.21 12.04 3.00
C GLU A 66 -0.24 10.60 2.69
N VAL A 67 -0.25 9.73 3.70
CA VAL A 67 -0.76 8.35 3.57
C VAL A 67 -2.25 8.36 3.21
N LEU A 68 -3.05 9.20 3.85
CA LEU A 68 -4.48 9.32 3.57
C LEU A 68 -4.74 9.74 2.12
N VAL A 69 -3.98 10.69 1.58
CA VAL A 69 -4.07 11.09 0.16
C VAL A 69 -3.75 9.92 -0.76
N GLY A 70 -2.71 9.13 -0.45
CA GLY A 70 -2.40 7.90 -1.19
C GLY A 70 -3.57 6.89 -1.17
N VAL A 71 -4.15 6.67 0.01
CA VAL A 71 -5.30 5.77 0.21
C VAL A 71 -6.53 6.23 -0.58
N THR A 72 -6.87 7.52 -0.54
CA THR A 72 -8.05 8.06 -1.24
C THR A 72 -7.88 7.99 -2.75
N MET A 73 -6.71 8.39 -3.27
CA MET A 73 -6.38 8.27 -4.70
C MET A 73 -6.47 6.81 -5.15
N LYS A 74 -5.96 5.87 -4.35
CA LYS A 74 -5.99 4.46 -4.70
C LYS A 74 -7.39 3.85 -4.61
N THR A 75 -8.17 4.26 -3.63
CA THR A 75 -9.59 3.87 -3.51
C THR A 75 -10.35 4.28 -4.76
N LEU A 76 -10.24 5.55 -5.17
CA LEU A 76 -10.86 6.06 -6.39
C LEU A 76 -10.41 5.26 -7.61
N SER A 77 -9.09 5.11 -7.82
CA SER A 77 -8.53 4.36 -8.95
C SER A 77 -8.99 2.90 -8.98
N ASN A 78 -9.02 2.21 -7.84
CA ASN A 78 -9.47 0.83 -7.76
C ASN A 78 -10.96 0.71 -8.12
N TYR A 79 -11.80 1.61 -7.59
CA TYR A 79 -13.23 1.61 -7.89
C TYR A 79 -13.50 1.91 -9.36
N THR A 80 -12.80 2.89 -9.95
CA THR A 80 -12.88 3.16 -11.39
C THR A 80 -12.53 1.91 -12.20
N ASN A 81 -11.42 1.23 -11.89
CA ASN A 81 -11.01 0.04 -12.62
C ASN A 81 -12.00 -1.12 -12.47
N HIS A 82 -12.57 -1.31 -11.29
CA HIS A 82 -13.60 -2.34 -11.07
C HIS A 82 -14.87 -2.04 -11.86
N LEU A 83 -15.36 -0.80 -11.84
CA LEU A 83 -16.60 -0.39 -12.53
C LEU A 83 -16.44 -0.41 -14.05
N ALA A 84 -15.29 0.01 -14.56
CA ALA A 84 -14.99 0.04 -15.99
C ALA A 84 -14.48 -1.29 -16.55
N ALA A 85 -14.27 -2.31 -15.70
CA ALA A 85 -13.62 -3.56 -16.06
C ALA A 85 -12.31 -3.36 -16.83
N THR A 86 -11.49 -2.40 -16.39
CA THR A 86 -10.25 -2.03 -17.08
C THR A 86 -9.33 -3.24 -17.21
N PRO A 87 -8.93 -3.63 -18.44
CA PRO A 87 -8.04 -4.77 -18.64
C PRO A 87 -6.62 -4.47 -18.15
N LEU A 88 -5.89 -5.50 -17.76
CA LEU A 88 -4.48 -5.37 -17.40
C LEU A 88 -3.61 -5.24 -18.65
N ASP A 89 -2.90 -4.12 -18.78
CA ASP A 89 -1.95 -3.92 -19.88
C ASP A 89 -0.87 -5.01 -19.92
N LYS A 90 -0.46 -5.38 -21.14
CA LYS A 90 0.53 -6.44 -21.40
C LYS A 90 1.84 -6.24 -20.62
N VAL A 91 2.29 -5.00 -20.48
CA VAL A 91 3.53 -4.65 -19.77
C VAL A 91 3.50 -4.99 -18.28
N PHE A 92 2.31 -5.15 -17.69
CA PHE A 92 2.16 -5.48 -16.26
C PHE A 92 1.82 -6.95 -16.01
N GLN A 93 1.69 -7.77 -17.05
CA GLN A 93 1.25 -9.17 -16.93
C GLN A 93 2.20 -10.03 -16.07
N ALA A 94 3.50 -9.75 -16.09
CA ALA A 94 4.48 -10.46 -15.26
C ALA A 94 4.21 -10.35 -13.74
N ARG A 95 3.44 -9.33 -13.31
CA ARG A 95 3.02 -9.14 -11.92
C ARG A 95 1.49 -9.16 -11.77
N ALA A 96 0.80 -9.90 -12.63
CA ALA A 96 -0.64 -10.13 -12.51
C ALA A 96 -1.00 -10.62 -11.10
N TRP A 97 -2.18 -10.23 -10.61
CA TRP A 97 -2.66 -10.65 -9.30
C TRP A 97 -3.34 -12.01 -9.41
N THR A 98 -2.98 -12.94 -8.53
CA THR A 98 -3.68 -14.22 -8.32
C THR A 98 -4.34 -14.17 -6.94
N PRO A 99 -5.67 -14.21 -6.86
CA PRO A 99 -6.40 -14.23 -5.58
C PRO A 99 -6.06 -15.44 -4.72
#